data_AF-A0A603M8W2-F1
#
_entry.id   AF-A0A603M8W2-F1
#
_cell.length_a   1.000
_cell.length_b   1.000
_cell.length_c   1.000
_cell.angle_alpha   90.00
_cell.angle_beta   90.00
_cell.angle_gamma   90.00
#
_symmetry.space_group_name_H-M   'P 1'
#
loop_
_entity.id
_entity.type
_entity.pdbx_description
1 polymer ?
#
loop_
_entity_poly.entity_id
_entity_poly.type
_entity_poly.pdbx_seq_one_letter_code
_entity_poly.pdbx_strand_id
1 'polypeptide(L)'
;MTTNKTSLSRLTKVRHRNELNSTLSTLPMAAKKVLFLAMCQINSKNEFDDDHIFYVTVADYIKWVQVKPDAAYLALRDGSNILDTTLLKLKHDEILELSSDLGFKFTKSNVPDSMNLSLTVFSTYYRNEGRVGIKFTKEAKRFLCKLIGEEKRYTTQVLLSVVRLTSVNAASLYQLIRKIYSNNSRANSFEMTIDELKDELNLYTIGAGGVKDYKYPDYPAFKRDVLNKSVKEIMKHTEVKNLSFVVSEKIGRKVYKLKFSYTIGYEGDTREDSEFTNMFDKMYPPEN
;
A
#
# COMPACT_ATOMS: atom_id res chain seq x y z
N MET A 1 -19.27 19.93 13.61
CA MET A 1 -18.57 18.69 13.96
C MET A 1 -17.10 18.86 13.61
N THR A 2 -16.29 19.10 14.62
CA THR A 2 -14.84 19.32 14.52
C THR A 2 -14.18 18.02 14.07
N THR A 3 -13.78 17.96 12.80
CA THR A 3 -12.82 16.97 12.36
C THR A 3 -11.55 17.18 13.17
N ASN A 4 -11.21 16.21 14.03
CA ASN A 4 -9.86 16.12 14.58
C ASN A 4 -8.93 15.98 13.37
N LYS A 5 -8.39 17.11 12.89
CA LYS A 5 -7.19 17.11 12.06
C LYS A 5 -6.08 16.60 12.95
N THR A 6 -5.97 15.27 13.06
CA THR A 6 -4.77 14.63 13.58
C THR A 6 -3.61 15.26 12.82
N SER A 7 -2.71 15.94 13.53
CA SER A 7 -1.57 16.62 12.92
C SER A 7 -0.76 15.57 12.16
N LEU A 8 -0.87 15.59 10.84
CA LEU A 8 -0.07 14.70 9.99
C LEU A 8 1.41 14.98 10.30
N SER A 9 2.13 13.94 10.69
CA SER A 9 3.54 13.97 11.02
C SER A 9 4.32 13.14 10.00
N ARG A 10 5.65 13.24 10.03
CA ARG A 10 6.52 12.43 9.18
C ARG A 10 6.37 10.93 9.47
N LEU A 11 5.89 10.59 10.67
CA LEU A 11 5.68 9.23 11.16
C LEU A 11 4.24 8.74 11.01
N THR A 12 3.35 9.50 10.35
CA THR A 12 1.97 9.06 10.13
C THR A 12 1.94 7.69 9.44
N LYS A 13 1.29 6.74 10.09
CA LYS A 13 1.15 5.35 9.63
C LYS A 13 -0.20 5.19 8.93
N VAL A 14 -0.18 4.54 7.77
CA VAL A 14 -1.37 4.12 7.04
C VAL A 14 -1.47 2.60 7.13
N ARG A 15 -2.67 2.08 7.41
CA ARG A 15 -2.92 0.64 7.57
C ARG A 15 -4.07 0.19 6.68
N HIS A 16 -3.93 -1.01 6.14
CA HIS A 16 -4.97 -1.70 5.39
C HIS A 16 -4.79 -3.22 5.48
N ARG A 17 -5.83 -4.00 5.19
CA ARG A 17 -5.71 -5.46 5.13
C ARG A 17 -4.88 -5.93 3.93
N ASN A 18 -4.19 -7.04 4.08
CA ASN A 18 -3.25 -7.56 3.09
C ASN A 18 -3.86 -7.83 1.72
N GLU A 19 -5.15 -8.16 1.63
CA GLU A 19 -5.84 -8.45 0.36
C GLU A 19 -5.90 -7.19 -0.53
N LEU A 20 -5.81 -5.99 0.06
CA LEU A 20 -5.74 -4.73 -0.69
C LEU A 20 -4.37 -4.53 -1.39
N ASN A 21 -3.33 -5.27 -1.00
CA ASN A 21 -1.97 -5.09 -1.54
C ASN A 21 -1.88 -5.33 -3.04
N SER A 22 -2.64 -6.30 -3.56
CA SER A 22 -2.68 -6.60 -5.00
C SER A 22 -3.22 -5.39 -5.78
N THR A 23 -4.26 -4.74 -5.27
CA THR A 23 -4.85 -3.56 -5.90
C THR A 23 -3.88 -2.38 -5.85
N LEU A 24 -3.30 -2.09 -4.67
CA LEU A 24 -2.38 -0.97 -4.48
C LEU A 24 -1.11 -1.07 -5.32
N SER A 25 -0.58 -2.27 -5.54
CA SER A 25 0.64 -2.46 -6.35
C SER A 25 0.40 -2.18 -7.85
N THR A 26 -0.84 -2.28 -8.34
CA THR A 26 -1.19 -1.91 -9.73
C THR A 26 -1.42 -0.41 -9.95
N LEU A 27 -1.69 0.35 -8.88
CA LEU A 27 -2.03 1.77 -9.01
C LEU A 27 -0.85 2.61 -9.52
N PRO A 28 -1.07 3.44 -10.55
CA PRO A 28 -0.12 4.49 -10.92
C PRO A 28 0.18 5.41 -9.74
N MET A 29 1.39 5.99 -9.71
CA MET A 29 1.84 6.78 -8.56
C MET A 29 0.96 8.00 -8.27
N ALA A 30 0.35 8.63 -9.26
CA ALA A 30 -0.58 9.74 -9.04
C ALA A 30 -1.77 9.28 -8.16
N ALA A 31 -2.49 8.24 -8.60
CA ALA A 31 -3.61 7.65 -7.88
C ALA A 31 -3.20 7.10 -6.51
N LYS A 32 -2.06 6.40 -6.44
CA LYS A 32 -1.53 5.85 -5.19
C LYS A 32 -1.30 6.94 -4.15
N LYS A 33 -0.67 8.05 -4.53
CA LYS A 33 -0.39 9.16 -3.60
C LYS A 33 -1.66 9.84 -3.11
N VAL A 34 -2.64 10.06 -3.99
CA VAL A 34 -3.95 10.61 -3.62
C VAL A 34 -4.65 9.67 -2.64
N LEU A 35 -4.68 8.37 -2.94
CA LEU A 35 -5.31 7.37 -2.08
C LEU A 35 -4.65 7.31 -0.69
N PHE A 36 -3.32 7.31 -0.60
CA PHE A 36 -2.63 7.28 0.70
C PHE A 36 -2.84 8.56 1.52
N LEU A 37 -2.98 9.73 0.88
CA LEU A 37 -3.34 10.98 1.55
C LEU A 37 -4.81 11.00 2.02
N ALA A 38 -5.70 10.22 1.38
CA ALA A 38 -7.04 9.99 1.89
C ALA A 38 -7.02 8.99 3.06
N MET A 39 -6.34 7.86 2.88
CA MET A 39 -6.26 6.79 3.88
C MET A 39 -5.58 7.23 5.18
N CYS A 40 -4.66 8.20 5.15
CA CYS A 40 -4.04 8.71 6.38
C CYS A 40 -5.00 9.48 7.30
N GLN A 41 -6.19 9.85 6.79
CA GLN A 41 -7.25 10.49 7.57
C GLN A 41 -8.13 9.44 8.28
N ILE A 42 -7.99 8.15 7.94
CA ILE A 42 -8.77 7.06 8.53
C ILE A 42 -8.12 6.64 9.84
N ASN A 43 -8.87 6.70 10.93
CA ASN A 43 -8.48 5.99 12.14
C ASN A 43 -8.73 4.49 11.95
N SER A 44 -7.68 3.73 11.62
CA SER A 44 -7.80 2.30 11.30
C SER A 44 -8.37 1.43 12.43
N LYS A 45 -8.42 1.94 13.67
CA LYS A 45 -9.01 1.24 14.82
C LYS A 45 -10.54 1.30 14.80
N ASN A 46 -11.10 2.39 14.29
CA ASN A 46 -12.52 2.70 14.39
C ASN A 46 -13.18 2.66 13.03
N GLU A 47 -14.47 2.32 13.02
CA GLU A 47 -15.27 2.44 11.81
C GLU A 47 -15.56 3.92 11.50
N PHE A 48 -15.51 4.31 10.22
CA PHE A 48 -15.94 5.64 9.76
C PHE A 48 -17.34 5.56 9.15
N ASP A 49 -18.05 6.69 9.05
CA ASP A 49 -19.43 6.72 8.53
C ASP A 49 -19.50 6.34 7.04
N ASP A 50 -20.54 5.62 6.63
CA ASP A 50 -20.72 5.19 5.23
C ASP A 50 -20.87 6.39 4.26
N ASP A 51 -21.33 7.53 4.76
CA ASP A 51 -21.46 8.79 4.01
C ASP A 51 -20.25 9.73 4.14
N HIS A 52 -19.18 9.28 4.82
CA HIS A 52 -17.98 10.10 5.00
C HIS A 52 -17.25 10.32 3.67
N ILE A 53 -16.91 11.58 3.39
CA ILE A 53 -16.11 11.97 2.21
C ILE A 53 -14.73 12.44 2.70
N PHE A 54 -13.70 11.74 2.25
CA PHE A 54 -12.31 12.11 2.52
C PHE A 54 -11.85 13.15 1.49
N TYR A 55 -11.21 14.21 1.95
CA TYR A 55 -10.74 15.29 1.08
C TYR A 55 -9.22 15.35 1.04
N VAL A 56 -8.66 15.41 -0.16
CA VAL A 56 -7.23 15.66 -0.38
C VAL A 56 -7.08 16.98 -1.12
N THR A 57 -6.40 17.94 -0.51
CA THR A 57 -6.19 19.26 -1.11
C THR A 57 -4.88 19.33 -1.89
N VAL A 58 -4.80 20.25 -2.85
CA VAL A 58 -3.56 20.58 -3.56
C VAL A 58 -2.48 21.05 -2.59
N ALA A 59 -2.84 21.83 -1.57
CA ALA A 59 -1.91 22.31 -0.55
C ALA A 59 -1.28 21.14 0.22
N ASP A 60 -2.08 20.17 0.66
CA ASP A 60 -1.58 18.96 1.32
C ASP A 60 -0.71 18.13 0.38
N TYR A 61 -1.14 17.96 -0.88
CA TYR A 61 -0.37 17.22 -1.88
C TYR A 61 1.01 17.85 -2.12
N ILE A 62 1.08 19.16 -2.33
CA ILE A 62 2.36 19.88 -2.51
C ILE A 62 3.25 19.69 -1.28
N LYS A 63 2.68 19.88 -0.07
CA LYS A 63 3.41 19.77 1.19
C LYS A 63 4.05 18.39 1.37
N TRP A 64 3.28 17.33 1.17
CA TRP A 64 3.71 15.96 1.46
C TRP A 64 4.49 15.30 0.33
N VAL A 65 4.08 15.55 -0.92
CA VAL A 65 4.68 14.95 -2.12
C VAL A 65 5.87 15.76 -2.63
N GLN A 66 5.98 17.04 -2.27
CA GLN A 66 7.07 17.96 -2.66
C GLN A 66 7.18 18.16 -4.17
N VAL A 67 6.07 18.50 -4.82
CA VAL A 67 5.98 18.79 -6.25
C VAL A 67 5.54 20.23 -6.50
N LYS A 68 5.80 20.72 -7.72
CA LYS A 68 5.32 22.04 -8.16
C LYS A 68 3.78 22.10 -8.19
N PRO A 69 3.17 23.27 -7.98
CA PRO A 69 1.71 23.43 -7.98
C PRO A 69 1.02 22.85 -9.22
N ASP A 70 1.50 23.17 -10.43
CA ASP A 70 0.89 22.68 -11.68
C ASP A 70 0.87 21.16 -11.78
N ALA A 71 1.95 20.51 -11.34
CA ALA A 71 2.05 19.06 -11.28
C ALA A 71 1.13 18.46 -10.21
N ALA A 72 0.91 19.15 -9.08
CA ALA A 72 0.00 18.71 -8.04
C ALA A 72 -1.46 18.73 -8.51
N TYR A 73 -1.89 19.80 -9.19
CA TYR A 73 -3.23 19.90 -9.78
C TYR A 73 -3.48 18.78 -10.80
N LEU A 74 -2.52 18.55 -11.69
CA LEU A 74 -2.59 17.48 -12.68
C LEU A 74 -2.67 16.10 -12.01
N ALA A 75 -1.79 15.83 -11.05
CA ALA A 75 -1.72 14.55 -10.36
C ALA A 75 -2.98 14.26 -9.52
N LEU A 76 -3.60 15.28 -8.92
CA LEU A 76 -4.86 15.13 -8.19
C LEU A 76 -6.02 14.78 -9.11
N ARG A 77 -6.14 15.49 -10.25
CA ARG A 77 -7.18 15.21 -11.25
C ARG A 77 -7.01 13.83 -11.87
N ASP A 78 -5.80 13.50 -12.32
CA ASP A 78 -5.55 12.21 -12.98
C ASP A 78 -5.67 11.08 -11.96
N GLY A 79 -5.18 11.30 -10.74
CA GLY A 79 -5.34 10.39 -9.61
C GLY A 79 -6.81 10.14 -9.27
N SER A 80 -7.65 11.18 -9.25
CA SER A 80 -9.08 11.02 -8.95
C SER A 80 -9.79 10.18 -10.00
N ASN A 81 -9.53 10.42 -11.29
CA ASN A 81 -10.15 9.69 -12.40
C ASN A 81 -9.79 8.20 -12.37
N ILE A 82 -8.54 7.87 -12.01
CA ILE A 82 -8.10 6.49 -11.86
C ILE A 82 -8.79 5.83 -10.65
N LEU A 83 -8.89 6.52 -9.52
CA LEU A 83 -9.50 5.97 -8.30
C LEU A 83 -11.01 5.72 -8.46
N ASP A 84 -11.68 6.52 -9.28
CA ASP A 84 -13.11 6.37 -9.60
C ASP A 84 -13.42 5.04 -10.31
N THR A 85 -12.45 4.54 -11.09
CA THR A 85 -12.58 3.29 -11.86
C THR A 85 -11.78 2.12 -11.26
N THR A 86 -11.20 2.30 -10.07
CA THR A 86 -10.37 1.28 -9.43
C THR A 86 -11.22 0.17 -8.83
N LEU A 87 -10.87 -1.07 -9.19
CA LEU A 87 -11.50 -2.29 -8.68
C LEU A 87 -10.57 -3.04 -7.74
N LEU A 88 -11.11 -3.44 -6.59
CA LEU A 88 -10.57 -4.45 -5.69
C LEU A 88 -10.76 -5.82 -6.34
N LYS A 89 -9.66 -6.50 -6.63
CA LYS A 89 -9.68 -7.83 -7.24
C LYS A 89 -9.43 -8.88 -6.16
N LEU A 90 -10.46 -9.66 -5.85
CA LEU A 90 -10.37 -10.79 -4.92
C LEU A 90 -10.24 -12.09 -5.71
N LYS A 91 -9.31 -12.94 -5.26
CA LYS A 91 -9.12 -14.30 -5.76
C LYS A 91 -10.02 -15.28 -5.02
N HIS A 92 -10.26 -16.46 -5.60
CA HIS A 92 -11.01 -17.57 -5.02
C HIS A 92 -10.84 -17.73 -3.49
N ASP A 93 -9.60 -17.89 -3.02
CA ASP A 93 -9.31 -18.11 -1.59
C ASP A 93 -9.68 -16.89 -0.73
N GLU A 94 -9.42 -15.67 -1.21
CA GLU A 94 -9.74 -14.42 -0.50
C GLU A 94 -11.26 -14.21 -0.43
N ILE A 95 -12.02 -14.65 -1.44
CA ILE A 95 -13.49 -14.57 -1.43
C ILE A 95 -14.07 -15.49 -0.36
N LEU A 96 -13.54 -16.70 -0.23
CA LEU A 96 -13.95 -17.64 0.83
C LEU A 96 -13.62 -17.09 2.22
N GLU A 97 -12.40 -16.59 2.41
CA GLU A 97 -11.93 -16.03 3.69
C GLU A 97 -12.77 -14.81 4.11
N LEU A 98 -13.13 -13.96 3.16
CA LEU A 98 -13.87 -12.73 3.41
C LEU A 98 -15.40 -12.90 3.32
N SER A 99 -15.91 -14.10 3.03
CA SER A 99 -17.34 -14.30 2.76
C SER A 99 -18.20 -13.87 3.95
N SER A 100 -17.82 -14.23 5.18
CA SER A 100 -18.54 -13.81 6.39
C SER A 100 -18.42 -12.32 6.66
N ASP A 101 -17.20 -11.77 6.54
CA ASP A 101 -16.87 -10.35 6.77
C ASP A 101 -17.59 -9.40 5.79
N LEU A 102 -17.75 -9.83 4.53
CA LEU A 102 -18.40 -9.06 3.47
C LEU A 102 -19.89 -9.41 3.31
N GLY A 103 -20.40 -10.39 4.07
CA GLY A 103 -21.80 -10.83 3.99
C GLY A 103 -22.13 -11.59 2.71
N PHE A 104 -21.13 -12.14 2.03
CA PHE A 104 -21.33 -13.03 0.89
C PHE A 104 -21.82 -14.40 1.37
N LYS A 105 -22.64 -15.05 0.55
CA LYS A 105 -23.15 -16.41 0.78
C LYS A 105 -22.38 -17.44 -0.05
N PHE A 106 -21.07 -17.27 -0.15
CA PHE A 106 -20.21 -18.22 -0.85
C PHE A 106 -19.77 -19.34 0.09
N THR A 107 -19.68 -20.54 -0.47
CA THR A 107 -19.21 -21.76 0.13
C THR A 107 -18.14 -22.35 -0.79
N LYS A 108 -17.42 -23.36 -0.33
CA LYS A 108 -16.43 -24.07 -1.16
C LYS A 108 -17.01 -24.64 -2.47
N SER A 109 -18.32 -24.86 -2.54
CA SER A 109 -18.97 -25.45 -3.72
C SER A 109 -19.49 -24.44 -4.73
N ASN A 110 -19.63 -23.15 -4.38
CA ASN A 110 -20.22 -22.13 -5.26
C ASN A 110 -19.41 -20.83 -5.35
N VAL A 111 -18.23 -20.78 -4.75
CA VAL A 111 -17.34 -19.62 -4.82
C VAL A 111 -16.85 -19.42 -6.27
N PRO A 112 -16.86 -18.18 -6.80
CA PRO A 112 -16.30 -17.89 -8.12
C PRO A 112 -14.76 -17.87 -8.10
N ASP A 113 -14.14 -18.02 -9.27
CA ASP A 113 -12.67 -17.97 -9.39
C ASP A 113 -12.10 -16.59 -9.05
N SER A 114 -12.87 -15.53 -9.31
CA SER A 114 -12.50 -14.15 -8.97
C SER A 114 -13.73 -13.27 -8.80
N MET A 115 -13.56 -12.17 -8.07
CA MET A 115 -14.60 -11.16 -7.85
C MET A 115 -13.98 -9.77 -7.87
N ASN A 116 -14.64 -8.84 -8.55
CA ASN A 116 -14.27 -7.44 -8.57
C ASN A 116 -15.25 -6.62 -7.73
N LEU A 117 -14.74 -5.79 -6.82
CA LEU A 117 -15.52 -4.85 -6.03
C LEU A 117 -15.01 -3.43 -6.28
N SER A 118 -15.89 -2.44 -6.40
CA SER A 118 -15.43 -1.06 -6.57
C SER A 118 -14.74 -0.56 -5.30
N LEU A 119 -13.60 0.12 -5.45
CA LEU A 119 -12.90 0.76 -4.32
C LEU A 119 -13.67 1.98 -3.82
N THR A 120 -14.18 2.79 -4.74
CA THR A 120 -14.87 4.05 -4.44
C THR A 120 -16.31 4.02 -4.96
N VAL A 121 -17.21 4.71 -4.26
CA VAL A 121 -18.52 5.09 -4.78
C VAL A 121 -18.34 6.22 -5.80
N PHE A 122 -17.46 7.17 -5.46
CA PHE A 122 -16.96 8.18 -6.39
C PHE A 122 -15.59 8.70 -5.95
N SER A 123 -14.85 9.25 -6.91
CA SER A 123 -13.64 10.03 -6.68
C SER A 123 -13.61 11.25 -7.61
N THR A 124 -13.95 12.42 -7.06
CA THR A 124 -14.24 13.62 -7.84
C THR A 124 -13.26 14.75 -7.55
N TYR A 125 -12.70 15.33 -8.61
CA TYR A 125 -11.86 16.53 -8.53
C TYR A 125 -12.70 17.80 -8.66
N TYR A 126 -12.63 18.68 -7.65
CA TYR A 126 -13.30 19.97 -7.61
C TYR A 126 -12.36 21.06 -8.14
N ARG A 127 -12.44 21.35 -9.45
CA ARG A 127 -11.50 22.24 -10.15
C ARG A 127 -11.32 23.61 -9.49
N ASN A 128 -12.42 24.24 -9.07
CA ASN A 128 -12.40 25.59 -8.50
C ASN A 128 -11.94 25.62 -7.04
N GLU A 129 -11.85 24.45 -6.39
CA GLU A 129 -11.52 24.33 -4.97
C GLU A 129 -10.14 23.68 -4.74
N GLY A 130 -9.50 23.16 -5.79
CA GLY A 130 -8.19 22.53 -5.68
C GLY A 130 -8.18 21.35 -4.72
N ARG A 131 -9.22 20.49 -4.76
CA ARG A 131 -9.31 19.28 -3.92
C ARG A 131 -9.97 18.12 -4.64
N VAL A 132 -9.68 16.92 -4.17
CA VAL A 132 -10.39 15.69 -4.53
C VAL A 132 -11.25 15.26 -3.34
N GLY A 133 -12.50 14.89 -3.60
CA GLY A 133 -13.35 14.20 -2.63
C GLY A 133 -13.49 12.73 -2.99
N ILE A 134 -13.27 11.84 -2.02
CA ILE A 134 -13.31 10.38 -2.18
C ILE A 134 -14.32 9.81 -1.20
N LYS A 135 -15.30 9.07 -1.71
CA LYS A 135 -16.21 8.25 -0.92
C LYS A 135 -15.90 6.78 -1.18
N PHE A 136 -15.46 6.04 -0.17
CA PHE A 136 -15.20 4.60 -0.29
C PHE A 136 -16.52 3.82 -0.32
N THR A 137 -16.51 2.65 -0.96
CA THR A 137 -17.64 1.71 -0.88
C THR A 137 -17.70 1.05 0.49
N LYS A 138 -18.87 0.48 0.83
CA LYS A 138 -19.07 -0.27 2.08
C LYS A 138 -18.17 -1.51 2.13
N GLU A 139 -17.90 -2.12 0.98
CA GLU A 139 -17.00 -3.24 0.80
C GLU A 139 -15.55 -2.81 1.04
N ALA A 140 -15.09 -1.74 0.37
CA ALA A 140 -13.73 -1.21 0.53
C ALA A 140 -13.41 -0.82 1.97
N LYS A 141 -14.39 -0.24 2.67
CA LYS A 141 -14.28 0.13 4.09
C LYS A 141 -13.81 -1.02 4.98
N ARG A 142 -14.18 -2.28 4.69
CA ARG A 142 -13.75 -3.47 5.46
C ARG A 142 -12.24 -3.75 5.39
N PHE A 143 -11.57 -3.21 4.38
CA PHE A 143 -10.12 -3.32 4.20
C PHE A 143 -9.35 -2.15 4.82
N LEU A 144 -10.03 -1.06 5.21
CA LEU A 144 -9.41 0.20 5.61
C LEU A 144 -9.57 0.51 7.12
N CYS A 145 -10.54 -0.10 7.79
CA CYS A 145 -10.85 0.18 9.20
C CYS A 145 -11.11 -1.10 10.01
N LYS A 146 -11.26 -0.96 11.34
CA LYS A 146 -11.41 -2.09 12.29
C LYS A 146 -10.31 -3.15 12.12
N LEU A 147 -9.06 -2.69 11.99
CA LEU A 147 -7.89 -3.54 11.70
C LEU A 147 -7.15 -4.05 12.95
N ILE A 148 -7.79 -4.12 14.12
CA ILE A 148 -7.16 -4.61 15.37
C ILE A 148 -7.59 -6.07 15.60
N GLY A 149 -6.63 -6.92 16.01
CA GLY A 149 -6.84 -8.33 16.39
C GLY A 149 -5.85 -9.29 15.72
N GLU A 150 -5.69 -10.50 16.27
CA GLU A 150 -4.81 -11.56 15.73
C GLU A 150 -5.34 -12.17 14.41
N GLU A 151 -6.64 -12.04 14.16
CA GLU A 151 -7.33 -12.73 13.06
C GLU A 151 -7.16 -12.04 11.69
N LYS A 152 -6.62 -10.82 11.63
CA LYS A 152 -6.63 -10.02 10.38
C LYS A 152 -5.22 -9.57 10.00
N ARG A 153 -4.71 -10.11 8.89
CA ARG A 153 -3.37 -9.79 8.36
C ARG A 153 -3.38 -8.39 7.72
N TYR A 154 -2.69 -7.43 8.33
CA TYR A 154 -2.61 -6.05 7.84
C TYR A 154 -1.20 -5.64 7.42
N THR A 155 -1.13 -4.66 6.52
CA THR A 155 0.10 -4.00 6.10
C THR A 155 0.08 -2.56 6.63
N THR A 156 1.09 -2.20 7.42
CA THR A 156 1.30 -0.83 7.91
C THR A 156 2.44 -0.19 7.12
N GLN A 157 2.21 0.98 6.52
CA GLN A 157 3.23 1.77 5.80
C GLN A 157 3.37 3.18 6.40
N VAL A 158 4.52 3.81 6.20
CA VAL A 158 4.72 5.22 6.55
C VAL A 158 4.24 6.08 5.39
N LEU A 159 3.33 7.02 5.66
CA LEU A 159 2.72 7.89 4.64
C LEU A 159 3.81 8.60 3.81
N LEU A 160 4.76 9.24 4.50
CA LEU A 160 5.82 10.03 3.87
C LEU A 160 6.67 9.19 2.91
N SER A 161 6.94 7.94 3.27
CA SER A 161 7.71 7.00 2.46
C SER A 161 6.98 6.67 1.16
N VAL A 162 5.68 6.35 1.24
CA VAL A 162 4.88 6.03 0.05
C VAL A 162 4.78 7.22 -0.90
N VAL A 163 4.54 8.42 -0.36
CA VAL A 163 4.33 9.61 -1.21
C VAL A 163 5.61 10.16 -1.84
N ARG A 164 6.78 9.83 -1.28
CA ARG A 164 8.09 10.21 -1.83
C ARG A 164 8.62 9.25 -2.89
N LEU A 165 8.12 8.01 -2.93
CA LEU A 165 8.43 7.11 -4.03
C LEU A 165 7.84 7.63 -5.34
N THR A 166 8.50 7.30 -6.44
CA THR A 166 8.19 7.73 -7.81
C THR A 166 8.04 6.54 -8.75
N SER A 167 8.67 5.41 -8.45
CA SER A 167 8.48 4.15 -9.17
C SER A 167 7.36 3.32 -8.55
N VAL A 168 6.46 2.82 -9.42
CA VAL A 168 5.45 1.82 -9.02
C VAL A 168 6.13 0.56 -8.48
N ASN A 169 7.23 0.12 -9.11
CA ASN A 169 7.97 -1.07 -8.68
C ASN A 169 8.62 -0.89 -7.31
N ALA A 170 9.13 0.32 -7.02
CA ALA A 170 9.70 0.63 -5.70
C ALA A 170 8.61 0.67 -4.64
N ALA A 171 7.45 1.27 -4.94
CA ALA A 171 6.31 1.30 -4.04
C ALA A 171 5.77 -0.11 -3.75
N SER A 172 5.69 -1.00 -4.74
CA SER A 172 5.24 -2.38 -4.55
C SER A 172 6.25 -3.21 -3.74
N LEU A 173 7.55 -3.04 -3.97
CA LEU A 173 8.58 -3.73 -3.17
C LEU A 173 8.61 -3.21 -1.72
N TYR A 174 8.47 -1.90 -1.52
CA TYR A 174 8.34 -1.31 -0.20
C TYR A 174 7.10 -1.85 0.53
N GLN A 175 5.95 -1.93 -0.14
CA GLN A 175 4.73 -2.51 0.40
C GLN A 175 4.94 -3.97 0.83
N LEU A 176 5.63 -4.79 0.02
CA LEU A 176 5.96 -6.17 0.37
C LEU A 176 6.83 -6.27 1.63
N ILE A 177 7.90 -5.45 1.72
CA ILE A 177 8.75 -5.37 2.92
C ILE A 177 7.90 -5.01 4.14
N ARG A 178 7.00 -4.03 4.01
CA ARG A 178 6.13 -3.56 5.09
C ARG A 178 5.04 -4.58 5.46
N LYS A 179 4.54 -5.37 4.51
CA LYS A 179 3.64 -6.52 4.76
C LYS A 179 4.33 -7.54 5.66
N ILE A 180 5.57 -7.93 5.31
CA ILE A 180 6.35 -8.91 6.06
C ILE A 180 6.68 -8.37 7.46
N TYR A 181 7.13 -7.12 7.56
CA TYR A 181 7.42 -6.48 8.84
C TYR A 181 6.18 -6.29 9.72
N SER A 182 5.00 -6.03 9.13
CA SER A 182 3.75 -5.92 9.90
C SER A 182 3.31 -7.26 10.47
N ASN A 183 3.60 -8.36 9.76
CA ASN A 183 3.34 -9.72 10.24
C ASN A 183 4.33 -10.16 11.32
N ASN A 184 5.59 -9.73 11.22
CA ASN A 184 6.61 -9.98 12.24
C ASN A 184 7.60 -8.82 12.30
N SER A 185 7.51 -8.00 13.35
CA SER A 185 8.36 -6.81 13.53
C SER A 185 9.85 -7.13 13.78
N ARG A 186 10.18 -8.41 14.05
CA ARG A 186 11.57 -8.89 14.15
C ARG A 186 12.10 -9.38 12.80
N ALA A 187 11.24 -9.51 11.78
CA ALA A 187 11.66 -9.94 10.46
C ALA A 187 12.48 -8.85 9.76
N ASN A 188 13.75 -9.15 9.54
CA ASN A 188 14.73 -8.33 8.84
C ASN A 188 15.15 -8.92 7.49
N SER A 189 14.54 -10.04 7.10
CA SER A 189 14.81 -10.71 5.84
C SER A 189 13.63 -11.58 5.41
N PHE A 190 13.59 -11.91 4.12
CA PHE A 190 12.68 -12.90 3.55
C PHE A 190 13.29 -13.54 2.32
N GLU A 191 12.82 -14.75 2.00
CA GLU A 191 13.18 -15.46 0.78
C GLU A 191 11.94 -15.72 -0.05
N MET A 192 12.07 -15.61 -1.37
CA MET A 192 10.96 -15.76 -2.30
C MET A 192 11.48 -16.20 -3.67
N THR A 193 10.71 -17.01 -4.39
CA THR A 193 11.01 -17.33 -5.79
C THR A 193 10.86 -16.10 -6.68
N ILE A 194 11.51 -16.13 -7.86
CA ILE A 194 11.38 -15.04 -8.83
C ILE A 194 9.91 -14.83 -9.25
N ASP A 195 9.16 -15.91 -9.42
CA ASP A 195 7.78 -15.82 -9.91
C ASP A 195 6.83 -15.29 -8.82
N GLU A 196 6.96 -15.78 -7.58
CA GLU A 196 6.24 -15.21 -6.42
C GLU A 196 6.54 -13.72 -6.24
N LEU A 197 7.81 -13.31 -6.41
CA LEU A 197 8.18 -11.90 -6.30
C LEU A 197 7.55 -11.07 -7.43
N LYS A 198 7.52 -11.59 -8.65
CA LYS A 198 6.83 -10.91 -9.76
C LYS A 198 5.33 -10.83 -9.54
N ASP A 199 4.73 -11.82 -8.92
CA ASP A 199 3.32 -11.82 -8.52
C ASP A 199 3.02 -10.73 -7.48
N GLU A 200 3.81 -10.66 -6.40
CA GLU A 200 3.66 -9.63 -5.36
C GLU A 200 3.88 -8.20 -5.91
N LEU A 201 4.74 -8.05 -6.92
CA LEU A 201 4.99 -6.78 -7.59
C LEU A 201 4.02 -6.49 -8.75
N ASN A 202 3.09 -7.39 -9.06
CA ASN A 202 2.19 -7.34 -10.22
C ASN A 202 2.92 -7.10 -11.56
N LEU A 203 4.03 -7.80 -11.76
CA LEU A 203 4.87 -7.76 -12.95
C LEU A 203 4.49 -8.84 -13.96
N TYR A 204 3.19 -8.90 -14.29
CA TYR A 204 2.66 -9.80 -15.32
C TYR A 204 1.47 -9.15 -16.02
N THR A 205 1.08 -9.75 -17.14
CA THR A 205 -0.22 -9.54 -17.78
C THR A 205 -0.94 -10.88 -17.88
N ILE A 206 -2.26 -10.85 -18.04
CA ILE A 206 -3.03 -12.06 -18.29
C ILE A 206 -3.27 -12.11 -19.80
N GLY A 207 -2.65 -13.09 -20.47
CA GLY A 207 -2.78 -13.31 -21.90
C GLY A 207 -4.10 -13.97 -22.28
N ALA A 208 -4.30 -14.19 -23.58
CA ALA A 208 -5.45 -14.93 -24.09
C ALA A 208 -5.44 -16.36 -23.51
N GLY A 209 -6.54 -16.75 -22.84
CA GLY A 209 -6.65 -18.04 -22.16
C GLY A 209 -6.33 -18.04 -20.66
N GLY A 210 -6.10 -16.88 -20.04
CA GLY A 210 -5.95 -16.78 -18.58
C GLY A 210 -4.54 -17.07 -18.05
N VAL A 211 -3.57 -17.26 -18.94
CA VAL A 211 -2.18 -17.56 -18.57
C VAL A 211 -1.42 -16.27 -18.24
N LYS A 212 -0.55 -16.33 -17.21
CA LYS A 212 0.30 -15.18 -16.83
C LYS A 212 1.50 -15.06 -17.76
N ASP A 213 1.62 -13.90 -18.39
CA ASP A 213 2.81 -13.48 -19.13
C ASP A 213 3.65 -12.56 -18.24
N TYR A 214 4.75 -13.09 -17.70
CA TYR A 214 5.63 -12.32 -16.82
C TYR A 214 6.43 -11.25 -17.56
N LYS A 215 6.42 -10.03 -17.03
CA LYS A 215 7.32 -8.96 -17.45
C LYS A 215 8.76 -9.31 -17.03
N TYR A 216 9.73 -8.80 -17.78
CA TYR A 216 11.16 -9.03 -17.56
C TYR A 216 11.50 -10.53 -17.45
N PRO A 217 11.25 -11.34 -18.49
CA PRO A 217 11.41 -12.80 -18.42
C PRO A 217 12.84 -13.19 -18.00
N ASP A 218 13.84 -12.43 -18.48
CA ASP A 218 15.24 -12.64 -18.14
C ASP A 218 15.62 -12.00 -16.79
N TYR A 219 16.22 -12.81 -15.91
CA TYR A 219 16.68 -12.36 -14.60
C TYR A 219 17.63 -11.14 -14.66
N PRO A 220 18.61 -11.04 -15.57
CA PRO A 220 19.47 -9.86 -15.67
C PRO A 220 18.70 -8.56 -15.92
N ALA A 221 17.67 -8.59 -16.78
CA ALA A 221 16.81 -7.44 -17.06
C ALA A 221 15.96 -7.10 -15.82
N PHE A 222 15.33 -8.11 -15.20
CA PHE A 222 14.56 -7.93 -13.97
C PHE A 222 15.41 -7.31 -12.84
N LYS A 223 16.64 -7.82 -12.65
CA LYS A 223 17.59 -7.31 -11.68
C LYS A 223 17.96 -5.85 -11.94
N ARG A 224 18.34 -5.51 -13.17
CA ARG A 224 18.79 -4.17 -13.55
C ARG A 224 17.65 -3.14 -13.51
N ASP A 225 16.52 -3.48 -14.12
CA ASP A 225 15.48 -2.52 -14.43
C ASP A 225 14.40 -2.42 -13.36
N VAL A 226 14.26 -3.44 -12.51
CA VAL A 226 13.33 -3.44 -11.38
C VAL A 226 14.10 -3.42 -10.06
N LEU A 227 14.78 -4.51 -9.72
CA LEU A 227 15.28 -4.70 -8.35
C LEU A 227 16.29 -3.64 -7.92
N ASN A 228 17.35 -3.42 -8.71
CA ASN A 228 18.40 -2.47 -8.37
C ASN A 228 17.86 -1.03 -8.26
N LYS A 229 16.96 -0.64 -9.18
CA LYS A 229 16.35 0.70 -9.16
C LYS A 229 15.44 0.87 -7.94
N SER A 230 14.57 -0.10 -7.68
CA SER A 230 13.67 -0.10 -6.52
C SER A 230 14.44 -0.05 -5.21
N VAL A 231 15.46 -0.89 -5.04
CA VAL A 231 16.28 -0.94 -3.81
C VAL A 231 16.96 0.42 -3.56
N LYS A 232 17.58 1.00 -4.59
CA LYS A 232 18.23 2.32 -4.48
C LYS A 232 17.24 3.42 -4.09
N GLU A 233 16.05 3.42 -4.69
CA GLU A 233 15.02 4.42 -4.42
C GLU A 233 14.44 4.28 -3.01
N ILE A 234 14.13 3.05 -2.58
CA ILE A 234 13.60 2.75 -1.25
C ILE A 234 14.58 3.21 -0.17
N MET A 235 15.87 2.86 -0.28
CA MET A 235 16.88 3.27 0.71
C MET A 235 17.05 4.79 0.81
N LYS A 236 16.85 5.50 -0.30
CA LYS A 236 16.99 6.96 -0.37
C LYS A 236 15.79 7.70 0.22
N HIS A 237 14.58 7.17 0.06
CA HIS A 237 13.35 7.94 0.30
C HIS A 237 12.49 7.42 1.46
N THR A 238 12.85 6.28 2.06
CA THR A 238 12.06 5.61 3.10
C THR A 238 12.89 5.32 4.35
N GLU A 239 12.21 4.85 5.40
CA GLU A 239 12.76 4.33 6.64
C GLU A 239 13.47 2.97 6.47
N VAL A 240 13.36 2.32 5.31
CA VAL A 240 14.01 1.03 5.06
C VAL A 240 15.46 1.28 4.65
N LYS A 241 16.40 0.74 5.43
CA LYS A 241 17.85 0.89 5.27
C LYS A 241 18.54 -0.46 5.10
N ASN A 242 19.78 -0.44 4.64
CA ASN A 242 20.58 -1.66 4.39
C ASN A 242 19.85 -2.70 3.52
N LEU A 243 18.94 -2.23 2.65
CA LEU A 243 18.14 -3.09 1.80
C LEU A 243 19.03 -3.66 0.71
N SER A 244 19.14 -4.98 0.68
CA SER A 244 19.94 -5.71 -0.30
C SER A 244 19.28 -7.04 -0.63
N PHE A 245 19.73 -7.68 -1.71
CA PHE A 245 19.30 -9.02 -2.06
C PHE A 245 20.43 -9.85 -2.65
N VAL A 246 20.37 -11.15 -2.41
CA VAL A 246 21.30 -12.15 -2.96
C VAL A 246 20.54 -13.31 -3.58
N VAL A 247 21.19 -14.05 -4.48
CA VAL A 247 20.63 -15.30 -5.00
C VAL A 247 20.81 -16.38 -3.94
N SER A 248 19.70 -16.89 -3.37
CA SER A 248 19.75 -17.97 -2.38
C SER A 248 19.64 -19.36 -3.03
N GLU A 249 18.97 -19.47 -4.19
CA GLU A 249 18.81 -20.76 -4.87
C GLU A 249 18.86 -20.60 -6.40
N LYS A 250 19.43 -21.61 -7.07
CA LYS A 250 19.44 -21.76 -8.53
C LYS A 250 18.92 -23.16 -8.90
N ILE A 251 18.19 -23.24 -10.00
CA ILE A 251 17.84 -24.52 -10.64
C ILE A 251 18.65 -24.58 -11.95
N GLY A 252 19.66 -25.44 -11.97
CA GLY A 252 20.67 -25.46 -13.03
C GLY A 252 21.36 -24.09 -13.16
N ARG A 253 21.30 -23.48 -14.35
CA ARG A 253 21.86 -22.14 -14.60
C ARG A 253 20.88 -21.00 -14.27
N LYS A 254 19.60 -21.29 -14.03
CA LYS A 254 18.55 -20.29 -13.81
C LYS A 254 18.50 -19.88 -12.35
N VAL A 255 18.47 -18.56 -12.09
CA VAL A 255 18.21 -18.01 -10.76
C VAL A 255 16.76 -18.31 -10.38
N TYR A 256 16.56 -18.95 -9.21
CA TYR A 256 15.25 -19.42 -8.79
C TYR A 256 14.71 -18.65 -7.59
N LYS A 257 15.52 -18.44 -6.54
CA LYS A 257 15.13 -17.69 -5.34
C LYS A 257 16.08 -16.55 -5.02
N LEU A 258 15.50 -15.50 -4.45
CA LEU A 258 16.24 -14.38 -3.87
C LEU A 258 15.98 -14.30 -2.37
N LYS A 259 17.03 -13.96 -1.63
CA LYS A 259 16.94 -13.53 -0.24
C LYS A 259 17.11 -12.03 -0.16
N PHE A 260 16.11 -11.35 0.37
CA PHE A 260 16.18 -9.93 0.72
C PHE A 260 16.53 -9.79 2.19
N SER A 261 17.36 -8.80 2.50
CA SER A 261 17.71 -8.39 3.86
C SER A 261 17.59 -6.89 3.98
N TYR A 262 17.09 -6.40 5.13
CA TYR A 262 16.89 -4.99 5.39
C TYR A 262 16.87 -4.70 6.90
N THR A 263 17.02 -3.43 7.24
CA THR A 263 16.75 -2.88 8.58
C THR A 263 15.72 -1.77 8.45
N ILE A 264 14.82 -1.64 9.42
CA ILE A 264 13.90 -0.50 9.47
C ILE A 264 14.46 0.50 10.48
N GLY A 265 15.03 1.58 9.96
CA GLY A 265 15.61 2.66 10.75
C GLY A 265 14.71 3.90 10.70
N TYR A 266 14.28 4.40 11.85
CA TYR A 266 13.70 5.73 11.93
C TYR A 266 14.85 6.75 11.80
N GLU A 267 15.29 7.03 10.59
CA GLU A 267 16.23 8.13 10.35
C GLU A 267 15.50 9.45 10.61
N GLY A 268 15.69 9.97 11.82
CA GLY A 268 15.18 11.25 12.28
C GLY A 268 14.33 11.12 13.54
N ASP A 269 14.91 10.66 14.65
CA ASP A 269 14.48 11.14 15.96
C ASP A 269 14.80 12.64 15.99
N THR A 270 13.91 13.45 15.43
CA THR A 270 13.82 14.82 15.91
C THR A 270 13.28 14.75 17.32
N ARG A 271 13.75 15.63 18.21
CA ARG A 271 13.30 15.69 19.61
C ARG A 271 11.78 15.66 19.73
N GLU A 272 11.08 16.24 18.74
CA GLU A 272 9.62 16.24 18.60
C GLU A 272 9.00 14.84 18.37
N ASP A 273 9.65 13.96 17.61
CA ASP A 273 9.17 12.59 17.34
C ASP A 273 9.38 11.69 18.57
N SER A 274 10.47 11.89 19.30
CA SER A 274 10.71 11.25 20.60
C SER A 274 9.76 11.78 21.67
N GLU A 275 9.46 13.08 21.68
CA GLU A 275 8.46 13.70 22.55
C GLU A 275 7.04 13.18 22.24
N PHE A 276 6.66 13.04 20.96
CA PHE A 276 5.37 12.46 20.57
C PHE A 276 5.24 10.99 20.96
N THR A 277 6.27 10.17 20.70
CA THR A 277 6.26 8.74 21.04
C THR A 277 6.19 8.55 22.56
N ASN A 278 6.97 9.32 23.33
CA ASN A 278 6.91 9.31 24.79
C ASN A 278 5.55 9.80 25.33
N MET A 279 4.91 10.78 24.68
CA MET A 279 3.59 11.24 25.06
C MET A 279 2.51 10.20 24.75
N PHE A 280 2.62 9.54 23.59
CA PHE A 280 1.70 8.48 23.17
C PHE A 280 1.80 7.24 24.07
N ASP A 281 3.02 6.79 24.39
CA ASP A 281 3.25 5.64 25.27
C ASP A 281 2.88 5.94 26.74
N LYS A 282 2.93 7.21 27.17
CA LYS A 282 2.35 7.64 28.46
C LYS A 282 0.83 7.62 28.47
N MET A 283 0.19 7.98 27.35
CA MET A 283 -1.27 8.07 27.24
C MET A 283 -1.91 6.70 26.98
N TYR A 284 -1.16 5.79 26.35
CA TYR A 284 -1.55 4.43 26.02
C TYR A 284 -0.38 3.49 26.29
N PRO A 285 -0.08 3.19 27.57
CA PRO A 285 1.02 2.30 27.90
C PRO A 285 0.78 0.93 27.25
N PRO A 286 1.82 0.29 26.70
CA PRO A 286 1.69 -1.06 26.19
C PRO A 286 1.25 -1.98 27.34
N GLU A 287 0.19 -2.74 27.11
CA GLU A 287 -0.24 -3.79 28.03
C GLU A 287 0.88 -4.85 28.11
N ASN A 288 1.31 -5.16 29.33
CA ASN A 288 2.31 -6.20 29.62
C ASN A 288 1.82 -7.58 29.20
#